data_AF-A0A4V3X0U2-F1
#
_entry.id   AF-A0A4V3X0U2-F1
#
_cell.length_a   1.000
_cell.length_b   1.000
_cell.length_c   1.000
_cell.angle_alpha   90.00
_cell.angle_beta   90.00
_cell.angle_gamma   90.00
#
_symmetry.space_group_name_H-M   'P 1'
#
loop_
_entity.id
_entity.type
_entity.pdbx_description
1 polymer ?
#
loop_
_entity_poly.entity_id
_entity_poly.type
_entity_poly.pdbx_seq_one_letter_code
_entity_poly.pdbx_strand_id
1 'polypeptide(L)'
;MSIIYIHEQCIPELTESIVSIGAFDGVHKGHQAVIKNAVEKAKALKVTNVVYTFDPPPRSYFQGAQVLTTIDEKVKRIQNLGVEHVIVIRFDESYITKSASCFIQDIKRLSPVEIFIGQDFRFGKNREGNIELLREQFNLSIVKDVCCDEGERISSTRIRDYVYHGDLQKSSSLLGWSFKTI
;
A
#
# COMPACT_ATOMS: atom_id res chain seq x y z
N MET A 1 0.77 -16.96 -10.89
CA MET A 1 0.20 -17.07 -9.53
C MET A 1 1.10 -16.26 -8.62
N SER A 2 0.55 -15.35 -7.82
CA SER A 2 1.37 -14.47 -6.96
C SER A 2 1.92 -15.22 -5.75
N ILE A 3 3.12 -14.83 -5.29
CA ILE A 3 3.73 -15.32 -4.05
C ILE A 3 3.34 -14.38 -2.92
N ILE A 4 2.82 -14.93 -1.83
CA ILE A 4 2.22 -14.18 -0.72
C ILE A 4 3.00 -14.46 0.56
N TYR A 5 3.48 -13.40 1.21
CA TYR A 5 4.18 -13.44 2.49
C TYR A 5 3.35 -12.69 3.51
N ILE A 6 2.80 -13.38 4.51
CA ILE A 6 1.94 -12.77 5.54
C ILE A 6 2.61 -12.94 6.89
N HIS A 7 2.96 -11.83 7.52
CA HIS A 7 3.53 -11.78 8.87
C HIS A 7 4.81 -12.63 9.02
N GLU A 8 5.53 -12.80 7.91
CA GLU A 8 6.82 -13.46 7.90
C GLU A 8 7.84 -12.62 8.66
N GLN A 9 8.71 -13.29 9.41
CA GLN A 9 9.74 -12.62 10.21
C GLN A 9 10.83 -11.98 9.33
N CYS A 10 11.02 -12.52 8.12
CA CYS A 10 12.06 -12.09 7.19
C CYS A 10 11.43 -11.64 5.88
N ILE A 11 11.91 -10.50 5.38
CA ILE A 11 11.58 -10.03 4.03
C ILE A 11 12.38 -10.87 3.02
N PRO A 12 11.75 -11.36 1.95
CA PRO A 12 12.44 -12.12 0.91
C PRO A 12 13.56 -11.28 0.27
N GLU A 13 14.63 -11.96 -0.13
CA GLU A 13 15.70 -11.34 -0.92
C GLU A 13 15.37 -11.50 -2.40
N LEU A 14 15.32 -10.37 -3.11
CA LEU A 14 15.06 -10.31 -4.54
C LEU A 14 16.28 -9.72 -5.27
N THR A 15 16.41 -10.04 -6.55
CA THR A 15 17.52 -9.57 -7.38
C THR A 15 17.27 -8.14 -7.90
N GLU A 16 16.12 -7.90 -8.51
CA GLU A 16 15.66 -6.59 -8.97
C GLU A 16 14.14 -6.53 -8.94
N SER A 17 13.57 -5.41 -8.49
CA SER A 17 12.13 -5.24 -8.44
C SER A 17 11.63 -3.82 -8.67
N ILE A 18 10.34 -3.70 -9.00
CA ILE A 18 9.58 -2.46 -8.78
C ILE A 18 8.69 -2.66 -7.57
N VAL A 19 8.81 -1.77 -6.59
CA VAL A 19 8.10 -1.90 -5.32
C VAL A 19 7.04 -0.81 -5.21
N SER A 20 5.82 -1.18 -4.86
CA SER A 20 4.80 -0.22 -4.43
C SER A 20 4.54 -0.38 -2.93
N ILE A 21 4.52 0.75 -2.21
CA ILE A 21 4.45 0.75 -0.74
C ILE A 21 3.24 1.56 -0.26
N GLY A 22 2.45 0.97 0.63
CA GLY A 22 1.32 1.67 1.21
C GLY A 22 0.45 0.82 2.14
N ALA A 23 -0.39 1.51 2.92
CA ALA A 23 -1.37 0.86 3.78
C ALA A 23 -2.43 0.08 2.99
N PHE A 24 -2.76 0.54 1.77
CA PHE A 24 -3.66 -0.11 0.82
C PHE A 24 -4.99 -0.63 1.38
N ASP A 25 -5.50 -0.03 2.47
CA ASP A 25 -6.78 -0.42 3.07
C ASP A 25 -7.95 -0.05 2.15
N GLY A 26 -8.79 -1.03 1.82
CA GLY A 26 -9.84 -0.90 0.81
C GLY A 26 -9.37 -1.01 -0.64
N VAL A 27 -8.06 -0.96 -0.92
CA VAL A 27 -7.52 -1.02 -2.31
C VAL A 27 -8.33 -0.15 -3.28
N HIS A 28 -8.63 1.10 -2.88
CA HIS A 28 -9.48 2.03 -3.64
C HIS A 28 -8.81 2.50 -4.94
N LYS A 29 -9.53 3.25 -5.79
CA LYS A 29 -9.01 3.71 -7.11
C LYS A 29 -7.65 4.43 -7.01
N GLY A 30 -7.43 5.24 -5.99
CA GLY A 30 -6.10 5.81 -5.68
C GLY A 30 -5.00 4.77 -5.43
N HIS A 31 -5.23 3.77 -4.57
CA HIS A 31 -4.29 2.67 -4.35
C HIS A 31 -4.06 1.84 -5.61
N GLN A 32 -5.12 1.57 -6.38
CA GLN A 32 -5.02 0.84 -7.63
C GLN A 32 -4.15 1.58 -8.64
N ALA A 33 -4.21 2.91 -8.70
CA ALA A 33 -3.31 3.69 -9.55
C ALA A 33 -1.84 3.52 -9.16
N VAL A 34 -1.52 3.55 -7.85
CA VAL A 34 -0.16 3.32 -7.35
C VAL A 34 0.35 1.94 -7.80
N ILE A 35 -0.45 0.89 -7.55
CA ILE A 35 -0.08 -0.49 -7.82
C ILE A 35 0.00 -0.75 -9.34
N LYS A 36 -0.96 -0.28 -10.13
CA LYS A 36 -0.98 -0.48 -11.59
C LYS A 36 0.23 0.18 -12.26
N ASN A 37 0.58 1.41 -11.89
CA ASN A 37 1.77 2.08 -12.42
C ASN A 37 3.05 1.28 -12.11
N ALA A 38 3.17 0.74 -10.90
CA ALA A 38 4.29 -0.12 -10.52
C ALA A 38 4.34 -1.41 -11.34
N VAL A 39 3.20 -2.08 -11.52
CA VAL A 39 3.07 -3.31 -12.33
C VAL A 39 3.43 -3.05 -13.79
N GLU A 40 2.93 -1.95 -14.38
CA GLU A 40 3.23 -1.56 -15.76
C GLU A 40 4.73 -1.29 -15.95
N LYS A 41 5.35 -0.57 -15.00
CA LYS A 41 6.79 -0.29 -15.02
C LYS A 41 7.64 -1.56 -14.91
N ALA A 42 7.27 -2.47 -14.01
CA ALA A 42 7.94 -3.76 -13.85
C ALA A 42 7.87 -4.61 -15.13
N LYS A 43 6.69 -4.68 -15.75
CA LYS A 43 6.51 -5.38 -17.03
C LYS A 43 7.38 -4.79 -18.14
N ALA A 44 7.45 -3.46 -18.23
CA ALA A 44 8.28 -2.78 -19.22
C ALA A 44 9.78 -3.07 -19.02
N LEU A 45 10.23 -3.16 -17.78
CA LEU A 45 11.62 -3.46 -17.42
C LEU A 45 11.93 -4.96 -17.30
N LYS A 46 10.91 -5.82 -17.38
CA LYS A 46 11.01 -7.28 -17.17
C LYS A 46 11.63 -7.66 -15.81
N VAL A 47 11.26 -6.92 -14.76
CA VAL A 47 11.66 -7.21 -13.38
C VAL A 47 10.44 -7.55 -12.52
N THR A 48 10.65 -8.17 -11.37
CA THR A 48 9.57 -8.57 -10.45
C THR A 48 8.83 -7.35 -9.92
N ASN A 49 7.50 -7.43 -9.83
CA ASN A 49 6.72 -6.40 -9.14
C ASN A 49 6.26 -6.84 -7.74
N VAL A 50 6.38 -5.93 -6.78
CA VAL A 50 6.15 -6.21 -5.35
C VAL A 50 5.21 -5.17 -4.76
N VAL A 51 4.24 -5.63 -3.98
CA VAL A 51 3.48 -4.78 -3.05
C VAL A 51 3.97 -5.02 -1.64
N TYR A 52 4.42 -3.96 -0.97
CA TYR A 52 4.75 -3.95 0.46
C TYR A 52 3.64 -3.22 1.22
N THR A 53 2.94 -3.95 2.10
CA THR A 53 1.77 -3.44 2.82
C THR A 53 1.69 -3.94 4.25
N PHE A 54 0.64 -3.54 4.97
CA PHE A 54 0.51 -3.69 6.42
C PHE A 54 -0.81 -4.33 6.83
N ASP A 55 -0.79 -5.13 7.88
CA ASP A 55 -1.96 -5.64 8.58
C ASP A 55 -1.74 -5.61 10.11
N PRO A 56 -2.62 -4.97 10.89
CA PRO A 56 -3.70 -4.10 10.45
C PRO A 56 -3.19 -2.85 9.71
N PRO A 57 -4.04 -2.12 8.98
CA PRO A 57 -3.68 -0.81 8.44
C PRO A 57 -3.23 0.15 9.57
N PRO A 58 -2.16 0.95 9.39
CA PRO A 58 -1.61 1.80 10.46
C PRO A 58 -2.64 2.72 11.12
N ARG A 59 -3.58 3.26 10.34
CA ARG A 59 -4.62 4.14 10.86
C ARG A 59 -5.64 3.39 11.72
N SER A 60 -5.92 2.12 11.41
CA SER A 60 -6.74 1.26 12.26
C SER A 60 -6.04 1.00 13.59
N TYR A 61 -4.75 0.65 13.56
CA TYR A 61 -3.94 0.45 14.76
C TYR A 61 -3.89 1.68 15.67
N PHE A 62 -3.55 2.86 15.13
CA PHE A 62 -3.36 4.07 15.94
C PHE A 62 -4.66 4.76 16.39
N GLN A 63 -5.74 4.64 15.62
CA GLN A 63 -6.95 5.45 15.82
C GLN A 63 -8.22 4.60 16.01
N GLY A 64 -8.11 3.27 16.06
CA GLY A 64 -9.27 2.38 16.07
C GLY A 64 -10.14 2.52 14.82
N ALA A 65 -9.61 3.05 13.72
CA ALA A 65 -10.37 3.26 12.49
C ALA A 65 -10.85 1.92 11.93
N GLN A 66 -12.11 1.87 11.47
CA GLN A 66 -12.68 0.68 10.85
C GLN A 66 -11.83 0.24 9.65
N VAL A 67 -11.46 -1.03 9.60
CA VAL A 67 -10.76 -1.63 8.46
C VAL A 67 -11.75 -1.76 7.29
N LEU A 68 -11.31 -1.42 6.07
CA LEU A 68 -12.18 -1.47 4.88
C LEU A 68 -12.11 -2.83 4.17
N THR A 69 -11.05 -3.61 4.35
CA THR A 69 -10.92 -4.95 3.76
C THR A 69 -10.28 -5.90 4.74
N THR A 70 -10.80 -7.12 4.86
CA THR A 70 -10.05 -8.21 5.53
C THR A 70 -8.71 -8.42 4.82
N ILE A 71 -7.74 -9.05 5.50
CA ILE A 71 -6.44 -9.36 4.91
C ILE A 71 -6.59 -10.19 3.61
N ASP A 72 -7.48 -11.19 3.60
CA ASP A 72 -7.74 -12.04 2.44
C ASP A 72 -8.31 -11.24 1.26
N GLU A 73 -9.27 -10.36 1.54
CA GLU A 73 -9.85 -9.51 0.49
C GLU A 73 -8.83 -8.51 -0.05
N LYS A 74 -8.03 -7.91 0.83
CA LYS A 74 -6.96 -6.98 0.46
C LYS A 74 -5.94 -7.67 -0.45
N VAL A 75 -5.44 -8.85 -0.06
CA VAL A 75 -4.49 -9.63 -0.85
C VAL A 75 -5.09 -10.01 -2.20
N LYS A 76 -6.31 -10.56 -2.21
CA LYS A 76 -6.99 -10.95 -3.45
C LYS A 76 -7.15 -9.78 -4.42
N ARG A 77 -7.51 -8.60 -3.90
CA ARG A 77 -7.63 -7.37 -4.70
C ARG A 77 -6.31 -6.91 -5.26
N ILE A 78 -5.24 -6.96 -4.46
CA ILE A 78 -3.89 -6.65 -4.91
C ILE A 78 -3.43 -7.62 -6.01
N GLN A 79 -3.65 -8.92 -5.83
CA GLN A 79 -3.32 -9.94 -6.84
C GLN A 79 -4.04 -9.70 -8.17
N ASN A 80 -5.32 -9.32 -8.13
CA ASN A 80 -6.11 -9.01 -9.33
C ASN A 80 -5.58 -7.79 -10.12
N LEU A 81 -4.68 -6.99 -9.55
CA LEU A 81 -4.00 -5.90 -10.26
C LEU A 81 -2.76 -6.38 -11.04
N GLY A 82 -2.48 -7.69 -11.02
CA GLY A 82 -1.34 -8.29 -11.72
C GLY A 82 -0.07 -8.35 -10.88
N VAL A 83 -0.19 -8.32 -9.56
CA VAL A 83 0.97 -8.29 -8.65
C VAL A 83 1.63 -9.66 -8.51
N GLU A 84 2.96 -9.71 -8.58
CA GLU A 84 3.71 -10.99 -8.47
C GLU A 84 4.04 -11.36 -7.03
N HIS A 85 4.49 -10.41 -6.21
CA HIS A 85 4.77 -10.63 -4.79
C HIS A 85 3.95 -9.67 -3.92
N VAL A 86 3.28 -10.20 -2.89
CA VAL A 86 2.61 -9.38 -1.87
C VAL A 86 3.22 -9.69 -0.52
N ILE A 87 3.80 -8.67 0.10
CA ILE A 87 4.40 -8.73 1.43
C ILE A 87 3.49 -7.97 2.38
N VAL A 88 2.87 -8.69 3.31
CA VAL A 88 2.00 -8.14 4.35
C VAL A 88 2.73 -8.19 5.68
N ILE A 89 3.15 -7.01 6.13
CA ILE A 89 3.87 -6.84 7.38
C ILE A 89 2.90 -6.69 8.53
N ARG A 90 3.18 -7.36 9.64
CA ARG A 90 2.42 -7.19 10.88
C ARG A 90 2.69 -5.79 11.43
N PHE A 91 1.64 -4.98 11.57
CA PHE A 91 1.74 -3.63 12.11
C PHE A 91 1.35 -3.64 13.60
N ASP A 92 2.30 -4.03 14.44
CA ASP A 92 2.13 -4.21 15.90
C ASP A 92 3.09 -3.31 16.71
N GLU A 93 3.12 -3.52 18.02
CA GLU A 93 4.02 -2.80 18.95
C GLU A 93 5.49 -2.89 18.55
N SER A 94 5.93 -4.02 18.03
CA SER A 94 7.31 -4.17 17.53
C SER A 94 7.52 -3.27 16.33
N TYR A 95 6.61 -3.32 15.35
CA TYR A 95 6.77 -2.57 14.11
C TYR A 95 6.71 -1.05 14.31
N ILE A 96 5.88 -0.52 15.22
CA ILE A 96 5.81 0.93 15.46
C ILE A 96 7.09 1.52 16.07
N THR A 97 7.94 0.68 16.68
CA THR A 97 9.25 1.11 17.22
C THR A 97 10.36 1.10 16.17
N LYS A 98 10.09 0.55 14.98
CA LYS A 98 11.06 0.43 13.88
C LYS A 98 11.47 1.80 13.35
N SER A 99 12.77 2.10 13.37
CA SER A 99 13.29 3.36 12.81
C SER A 99 13.15 3.41 11.28
N ALA A 100 13.24 4.61 10.73
CA ALA A 100 13.34 4.84 9.29
C ALA A 100 14.54 4.11 8.68
N SER A 101 15.68 4.05 9.38
CA SER A 101 16.86 3.32 8.92
C SER A 101 16.58 1.81 8.80
N CYS A 102 15.92 1.20 9.79
CA CYS A 102 15.55 -0.21 9.72
C CYS A 102 14.53 -0.49 8.61
N PHE A 103 13.57 0.42 8.40
CA PHE A 103 12.66 0.33 7.24
C PHE A 103 13.41 0.42 5.90
N ILE A 104 14.41 1.31 5.77
CA ILE A 104 15.22 1.39 4.54
C ILE A 104 15.98 0.08 4.30
N GLN A 105 16.54 -0.54 5.35
CA GLN A 105 17.24 -1.83 5.22
C GLN A 105 16.32 -2.96 4.77
N ASP A 106 15.10 -3.02 5.32
CA ASP A 106 14.04 -3.91 4.85
C ASP A 106 13.79 -3.77 3.35
N ILE A 107 13.61 -2.54 2.89
CA ILE A 107 13.33 -2.25 1.47
C ILE A 107 14.54 -2.58 0.58
N LYS A 108 15.78 -2.40 1.07
CA LYS A 108 16.99 -2.80 0.32
C LYS A 108 17.04 -4.30 0.00
N ARG A 109 16.44 -5.17 0.83
CA ARG A 109 16.36 -6.62 0.55
C ARG A 109 15.56 -6.94 -0.71
N LEU A 110 14.65 -6.04 -1.11
CA LEU A 110 13.85 -6.18 -2.32
C LEU A 110 14.58 -5.70 -3.58
N SER A 111 15.77 -5.12 -3.45
CA SER A 111 16.57 -4.56 -4.55
C SER A 111 15.74 -3.70 -5.53
N PRO A 112 15.05 -2.64 -5.03
CA PRO A 112 14.16 -1.85 -5.86
C PRO A 112 14.93 -1.05 -6.91
N VAL A 113 14.57 -1.23 -8.17
CA VAL A 113 14.97 -0.35 -9.29
C VAL A 113 14.26 1.00 -9.14
N GLU A 114 12.99 0.98 -8.75
CA GLU A 114 12.17 2.17 -8.49
C GLU A 114 11.04 1.84 -7.51
N ILE A 115 10.66 2.82 -6.67
CA ILE A 115 9.59 2.68 -5.68
C ILE A 115 8.42 3.61 -6.02
N PHE A 116 7.22 3.06 -6.03
CA PHE A 116 5.96 3.77 -6.26
C PHE A 116 5.22 4.01 -4.94
N ILE A 117 4.91 5.28 -4.67
CA ILE A 117 4.23 5.72 -3.44
C ILE A 117 3.23 6.84 -3.74
N GLY A 118 2.30 7.06 -2.81
CA GLY A 118 1.43 8.25 -2.81
C GLY A 118 2.13 9.49 -2.23
N GLN A 119 1.53 10.66 -2.44
CA GLN A 119 2.11 11.97 -2.06
C GLN A 119 2.30 12.17 -0.54
N ASP A 120 1.53 11.48 0.30
CA ASP A 120 1.58 11.64 1.76
C ASP A 120 2.37 10.52 2.46
N PHE A 121 3.23 9.81 1.73
CA PHE A 121 3.95 8.68 2.28
C PHE A 121 4.85 9.09 3.45
N ARG A 122 4.76 8.33 4.54
CA ARG A 122 5.58 8.46 5.75
C ARG A 122 5.90 7.07 6.29
N PHE A 123 7.05 6.93 6.91
CA PHE A 123 7.53 5.65 7.46
C PHE A 123 8.43 5.86 8.67
N GLY A 124 8.81 4.76 9.32
CA GLY A 124 9.62 4.79 10.54
C GLY A 124 8.85 5.26 11.77
N LYS A 125 9.48 5.04 12.93
CA LYS A 125 8.98 5.43 14.25
C LYS A 125 8.60 6.90 14.23
N ASN A 126 7.43 7.22 14.78
CA ASN A 126 6.90 8.59 14.84
C ASN A 126 6.84 9.32 13.49
N ARG A 127 6.79 8.59 12.36
CA ARG A 127 6.81 9.17 11.00
C ARG A 127 8.05 10.03 10.72
N GLU A 128 9.19 9.67 11.30
CA GLU A 128 10.46 10.36 11.09
C GLU A 128 10.94 10.28 9.63
N GLY A 129 10.54 9.25 8.90
CA GLY A 129 10.82 9.08 7.48
C GLY A 129 9.76 9.74 6.59
N ASN A 130 10.22 10.44 5.56
CA ASN A 130 9.42 11.13 4.55
C ASN A 130 9.92 10.82 3.13
N ILE A 131 9.26 11.41 2.13
CA ILE A 131 9.60 11.20 0.72
C ILE A 131 11.03 11.65 0.41
N GLU A 132 11.48 12.75 1.01
CA GLU A 132 12.81 13.30 0.83
C GLU A 132 13.88 12.30 1.28
N LEU A 133 13.75 11.77 2.50
CA LEU A 133 14.65 10.75 3.04
C LEU A 133 14.65 9.48 2.18
N LEU A 134 13.48 9.05 1.69
CA LEU A 134 13.41 7.86 0.85
C LEU A 134 14.08 8.10 -0.53
N ARG A 135 13.98 9.32 -1.06
CA ARG A 135 14.57 9.71 -2.35
C ARG A 135 16.09 9.74 -2.31
N GLU A 136 16.68 10.01 -1.15
CA GLU A 136 18.14 9.91 -0.96
C GLU A 136 18.64 8.46 -1.08
N GLN A 137 17.77 7.47 -0.92
CA GLN A 137 18.13 6.06 -0.91
C GLN A 137 17.70 5.31 -2.18
N PHE A 138 16.64 5.77 -2.86
CA PHE A 138 16.01 5.06 -3.97
C PHE A 138 15.45 5.99 -5.03
N ASN A 139 15.32 5.49 -6.27
CA ASN A 139 14.51 6.15 -7.29
C ASN A 139 13.02 6.07 -6.91
N LEU A 140 12.31 7.20 -6.96
CA LEU A 140 10.90 7.27 -6.58
C LEU A 140 10.01 7.78 -7.71
N SER A 141 8.88 7.10 -7.89
CA SER A 141 7.73 7.57 -8.63
C SER A 141 6.59 7.93 -7.67
N ILE A 142 6.28 9.22 -7.60
CA ILE A 142 5.17 9.71 -6.77
C ILE A 142 3.92 9.76 -7.63
N VAL A 143 2.95 8.91 -7.29
CA VAL A 143 1.69 8.81 -8.01
C VAL A 143 0.75 9.88 -7.46
N LYS A 144 0.23 10.70 -8.38
CA LYS A 144 -0.74 11.75 -8.05
C LYS A 144 -2.02 11.15 -7.50
N ASP A 145 -2.65 11.91 -6.61
CA ASP A 145 -3.96 11.52 -6.09
C ASP A 145 -4.98 11.40 -7.22
N VAL A 146 -5.82 10.37 -7.09
CA VAL A 146 -6.96 10.15 -8.00
C VAL A 146 -8.16 10.88 -7.41
N CYS A 147 -8.84 11.69 -8.22
CA CYS A 147 -10.09 12.34 -7.85
C CYS A 147 -11.29 11.55 -8.37
N CYS A 148 -12.43 11.66 -7.68
CA CYS A 148 -13.73 11.22 -8.20
C CYS A 148 -14.27 12.23 -9.22
N ASP A 149 -15.42 11.93 -9.81
CA ASP A 149 -16.03 12.75 -10.87
C ASP A 149 -16.41 14.16 -10.36
N GLU A 150 -16.63 14.29 -9.05
CA GLU A 150 -16.86 15.55 -8.34
C GLU A 150 -15.56 16.35 -8.10
N GLY A 151 -14.40 15.86 -8.55
CA GLY A 151 -13.10 16.52 -8.39
C GLY A 151 -12.43 16.32 -7.03
N GLU A 152 -13.07 15.61 -6.11
CA GLU A 152 -12.53 15.38 -4.75
C GLU A 152 -11.59 14.17 -4.70
N ARG A 153 -10.49 14.30 -3.95
CA ARG A 153 -9.49 13.23 -3.76
C ARG A 153 -10.10 11.96 -3.17
N ILE A 154 -9.86 10.82 -3.77
CA ILE A 154 -10.25 9.50 -3.26
C ILE A 154 -9.29 9.06 -2.15
N SER A 155 -9.81 8.73 -0.96
CA SER A 155 -9.00 8.25 0.18
C SER A 155 -9.79 7.28 1.06
N SER A 156 -9.07 6.41 1.80
CA SER A 156 -9.71 5.53 2.79
C SER A 156 -10.47 6.29 3.89
N THR A 157 -10.10 7.54 4.19
CA THR A 157 -10.86 8.36 5.16
C THR A 157 -12.27 8.64 4.64
N ARG A 158 -12.39 9.22 3.45
CA ARG A 158 -13.70 9.50 2.82
C ARG A 158 -14.54 8.25 2.64
N ILE A 159 -13.90 7.13 2.29
CA ILE A 159 -14.60 5.85 2.13
C ILE A 159 -15.17 5.38 3.47
N ARG A 160 -14.40 5.47 4.56
CA ARG A 160 -14.91 5.17 5.91
C ARG A 160 -16.06 6.10 6.30
N ASP A 161 -15.99 7.38 5.95
CA ASP A 161 -17.07 8.32 6.24
C ASP A 161 -18.36 7.91 5.52
N TYR A 162 -18.31 7.53 4.25
CA TYR A 162 -19.48 7.01 3.54
C TYR A 162 -20.00 5.70 4.14
N VAL A 163 -19.11 4.77 4.50
CA VAL A 163 -19.49 3.51 5.16
C VAL A 163 -20.19 3.77 6.50
N TYR A 164 -19.66 4.70 7.31
CA TYR A 164 -20.24 5.08 8.59
C TYR A 164 -21.66 5.65 8.46
N HIS A 165 -21.91 6.43 7.40
CA HIS A 165 -23.23 7.00 7.11
C HIS A 165 -24.15 6.04 6.31
N GLY A 166 -23.73 4.80 6.06
CA GLY A 166 -24.51 3.81 5.32
C GLY A 166 -24.57 4.01 3.80
N ASP A 167 -23.77 4.93 3.23
CA ASP A 167 -23.72 5.19 1.79
C ASP A 167 -22.76 4.22 1.09
N LEU A 168 -23.21 2.96 0.96
CA LEU A 168 -22.42 1.90 0.34
C LEU A 168 -22.22 2.09 -1.17
N GLN A 169 -23.10 2.87 -1.82
CA GLN A 169 -23.00 3.16 -3.23
C GLN A 169 -21.83 4.11 -3.51
N LYS A 170 -21.70 5.21 -2.75
CA LYS A 170 -20.55 6.11 -2.87
C LYS A 170 -19.26 5.44 -2.45
N SER A 171 -19.27 4.66 -1.37
CA SER A 171 -18.08 3.91 -0.97
C SER A 171 -17.60 2.97 -2.09
N SER A 172 -18.52 2.21 -2.70
CA SER A 172 -18.23 1.31 -3.83
C SER A 172 -17.70 2.05 -5.06
N SER A 173 -18.25 3.23 -5.38
CA SER A 173 -17.78 4.07 -6.48
C SER A 173 -16.32 4.51 -6.26
N LEU A 174 -15.98 4.96 -5.06
CA LEU A 174 -14.62 5.38 -4.70
C LEU A 174 -13.63 4.21 -4.66
N LEU A 175 -14.10 3.05 -4.18
CA LEU A 175 -13.35 1.81 -4.16
C LEU A 175 -13.09 1.26 -5.57
N GLY A 176 -14.03 1.44 -6.49
CA GLY A 176 -14.01 0.84 -7.82
C GLY A 176 -14.42 -0.64 -7.80
N TRP A 177 -15.14 -1.06 -6.76
CA TRP A 177 -15.66 -2.42 -6.58
C TRP A 177 -16.81 -2.43 -5.59
N SER A 178 -17.70 -3.44 -5.69
CA SER A 178 -18.87 -3.56 -4.82
C SER A 178 -18.47 -3.83 -3.38
N PHE A 179 -18.61 -2.84 -2.51
CA PHE A 179 -18.33 -2.94 -1.08
C PHE A 179 -19.44 -3.68 -0.35
N LYS A 180 -19.03 -4.51 0.62
CA LYS A 180 -19.92 -5.11 1.62
C LYS A 180 -19.28 -4.86 2.98
N THR A 181 -20.09 -4.59 3.98
CA THR A 181 -19.60 -4.49 5.36
C THR A 181 -18.95 -5.80 5.77
N ILE A 182 -17.81 -5.69 6.44
CA ILE A 182 -17.05 -6.81 7.04
C ILE A 182 -17.80 -7.36 8.23
#